data_AF-A0A8T5BA65-F1
#
_entry.id   AF-A0A8T5BA65-F1
#
_cell.length_a   1.000
_cell.length_b   1.000
_cell.length_c   1.000
_cell.angle_alpha   90.00
_cell.angle_beta   90.00
_cell.angle_gamma   90.00
#
_symmetry.space_group_name_H-M   'P 1'
#
loop_
_entity.id
_entity.type
_entity.pdbx_description
1 polymer ?
#
loop_
_entity_poly.entity_id
_entity_poly.type
_entity_poly.pdbx_seq_one_letter_code
_entity_poly.pdbx_strand_id
1 'polypeptide(L)'
;MSKDQTYGGLILLISLIVAIIYVAAFFAPWVSMYFAAWPAWLNWWAVAIPVFLFVLAALVICMWIGWTMMTTPPPEPLETDITPPSTEDSKKESE
;
A
#
# COMPACT_ATOMS: atom_id res chain seq x y z
N MET A 1 18.88 22.36 -14.82
CA MET A 1 18.39 21.36 -13.84
C MET A 1 18.52 19.99 -14.48
N SER A 2 18.97 18.97 -13.74
CA SER A 2 18.92 17.59 -14.23
C SER A 2 17.46 17.16 -14.40
N LYS A 3 17.21 16.19 -15.28
CA LYS A 3 15.85 15.66 -15.51
C LYS A 3 15.26 15.14 -14.19
N ASP A 4 16.08 14.47 -13.39
CA ASP A 4 15.69 13.91 -12.10
C ASP A 4 15.33 14.98 -11.06
N GLN A 5 16.09 16.09 -11.03
CA GLN A 5 15.78 17.24 -10.16
C GLN A 5 14.47 17.92 -10.59
N THR A 6 14.15 17.91 -11.88
CA THR A 6 12.90 18.48 -12.40
C THR A 6 11.70 17.64 -11.97
N TYR A 7 11.80 16.31 -12.09
CA TYR A 7 10.76 15.40 -11.61
C TYR A 7 10.62 15.45 -10.08
N GLY A 8 11.73 15.52 -9.35
CA GLY A 8 11.73 15.67 -7.89
C GLY A 8 11.11 17.00 -7.43
N GLY A 9 11.42 18.11 -8.10
CA GLY A 9 10.81 19.40 -7.82
C GLY A 9 9.31 19.43 -8.14
N LEU A 10 8.90 18.81 -9.25
CA LEU A 10 7.51 18.73 -9.65
C LEU A 10 6.67 17.89 -8.67
N ILE A 11 7.17 16.71 -8.26
CA ILE A 11 6.45 15.86 -7.31
C ILE A 11 6.33 16.52 -5.94
N LEU A 12 7.37 17.24 -5.49
CA LEU A 12 7.32 18.04 -4.25
C LEU A 12 6.24 19.11 -4.37
N LEU A 13 6.25 19.90 -5.44
CA LEU A 13 5.32 21.01 -5.59
C LEU A 13 3.87 20.52 -5.64
N ILE A 14 3.60 19.43 -6.38
CA ILE A 14 2.28 18.81 -6.42
C ILE A 14 1.88 18.26 -5.04
N SER A 15 2.76 17.53 -4.35
CA SER A 15 2.43 16.96 -3.04
C SER A 15 2.19 18.04 -1.99
N LEU A 16 2.96 19.13 -2.02
CA LEU A 16 2.79 20.28 -1.15
C LEU A 16 1.41 20.94 -1.37
N ILE A 17 1.02 21.14 -2.62
CA ILE A 17 -0.30 21.70 -2.96
C ILE A 17 -1.41 20.77 -2.45
N VAL A 18 -1.30 19.47 -2.71
CA VAL A 18 -2.28 18.48 -2.24
C VAL A 18 -2.37 18.46 -0.71
N ALA A 19 -1.23 18.54 -0.01
CA ALA A 19 -1.19 18.58 1.45
C ALA A 19 -1.91 19.83 2.00
N ILE A 20 -1.68 21.00 1.41
CA ILE A 20 -2.35 22.25 1.81
C ILE A 20 -3.86 22.13 1.59
N ILE A 21 -4.29 21.65 0.42
CA ILE A 21 -5.71 21.45 0.10
C ILE A 21 -6.35 20.47 1.09
N TYR A 22 -5.68 19.35 1.39
CA TYR A 22 -6.18 18.36 2.32
C TYR A 22 -6.36 18.93 3.74
N VAL A 23 -5.37 19.66 4.25
CA VAL A 23 -5.46 20.30 5.58
C VAL A 23 -6.61 21.32 5.60
N ALA A 24 -6.76 22.13 4.55
CA ALA A 24 -7.85 23.10 4.44
C ALA A 24 -9.23 22.42 4.36
N ALA A 25 -9.35 21.30 3.65
CA ALA A 25 -10.59 20.52 3.57
C ALA A 25 -10.89 19.81 4.90
N PHE A 26 -9.87 19.29 5.59
CA PHE A 26 -10.02 18.65 6.90
C PHE A 26 -10.46 19.64 7.97
N PHE A 27 -9.92 20.86 7.99
CA PHE A 27 -10.36 21.91 8.92
C PHE A 27 -11.48 22.80 8.37
N ALA A 28 -12.21 22.34 7.34
CA ALA A 28 -13.24 23.13 6.66
C ALA A 28 -14.29 23.79 7.59
N PRO A 29 -14.79 23.16 8.67
CA PRO A 29 -15.71 23.82 9.59
C PRO A 29 -15.11 25.05 10.28
N TRP A 30 -13.83 24.98 10.66
CA TRP A 30 -13.12 26.10 11.29
C TRP A 30 -12.79 27.20 10.27
N VAL A 31 -12.40 26.82 9.05
CA VAL A 31 -12.18 27.76 7.94
C VAL A 31 -13.48 28.48 7.56
N SER A 32 -14.62 27.78 7.57
CA SER A 32 -15.93 28.35 7.21
C SER A 32 -16.38 29.47 8.15
N MET A 33 -15.88 29.50 9.41
CA MET A 33 -16.14 30.57 10.37
C MET A 33 -15.53 31.91 9.94
N TYR A 34 -14.38 31.88 9.26
CA TYR A 34 -13.70 33.07 8.74
C TYR A 34 -14.03 33.33 7.26
N PHE A 35 -14.38 32.29 6.52
CA PHE A 35 -14.71 32.33 5.09
C PHE A 35 -16.05 31.65 4.83
N ALA A 36 -17.14 32.43 4.86
CA ALA A 36 -18.51 31.91 4.72
C ALA A 36 -18.79 31.17 3.40
N ALA A 37 -18.01 31.43 2.34
CA ALA A 37 -18.10 30.72 1.07
C ALA A 37 -17.45 29.32 1.11
N TRP A 38 -16.71 28.97 2.18
CA TRP A 38 -16.03 27.70 2.30
C TRP A 38 -16.99 26.59 2.78
N PRO A 39 -17.16 25.50 2.02
CA PRO A 39 -18.12 24.47 2.38
C PRO A 39 -17.70 23.66 3.62
N ALA A 40 -18.45 23.76 4.71
CA ALA A 40 -18.14 23.02 5.95
C ALA A 40 -18.23 21.49 5.80
N TRP A 41 -19.04 20.99 4.85
CA TRP A 41 -19.22 19.55 4.59
C TRP A 41 -18.00 18.88 3.94
N LEU A 42 -17.01 19.64 3.48
CA LEU A 42 -15.75 19.11 2.92
C LEU A 42 -14.97 18.25 3.92
N ASN A 43 -15.08 18.53 5.23
CA ASN A 43 -14.39 17.74 6.26
C ASN A 43 -14.79 16.26 6.22
N TRP A 44 -16.08 15.96 6.04
CA TRP A 44 -16.54 14.58 5.98
C TRP A 44 -15.93 13.84 4.79
N TRP A 45 -15.87 14.48 3.63
CA TRP A 45 -15.26 13.91 2.42
C TRP A 45 -13.74 13.76 2.53
N ALA A 46 -13.06 14.69 3.24
CA ALA A 46 -11.63 14.60 3.50
C ALA A 46 -11.25 13.34 4.28
N VAL A 47 -12.15 12.84 5.15
CA VAL A 47 -11.96 11.56 5.86
C VAL A 47 -12.53 10.37 5.10
N ALA A 48 -13.73 10.53 4.53
CA ALA A 48 -14.43 9.44 3.86
C ALA A 48 -13.65 8.89 2.66
N ILE A 49 -13.05 9.75 1.83
CA ILE A 49 -12.34 9.32 0.62
C ILE A 49 -11.10 8.46 0.96
N PRO A 50 -10.14 8.91 1.79
CA PRO A 50 -8.98 8.08 2.14
C PRO A 50 -9.35 6.76 2.81
N VAL A 51 -10.32 6.80 3.74
CA VAL A 51 -10.77 5.59 4.45
C VAL A 51 -11.44 4.62 3.49
N PHE A 52 -12.32 5.12 2.61
CA PHE A 52 -12.99 4.30 1.60
C PHE A 52 -11.98 3.64 0.66
N LEU A 53 -11.00 4.39 0.15
CA LEU A 53 -9.96 3.85 -0.73
C LEU A 53 -9.11 2.79 0.00
N PHE A 54 -8.78 3.01 1.27
CA PHE A 54 -8.02 2.05 2.06
C PHE A 54 -8.79 0.73 2.26
N VAL A 55 -10.07 0.82 2.63
CA VAL A 55 -10.95 -0.35 2.78
C VAL A 55 -11.10 -1.08 1.45
N LEU A 56 -11.33 -0.35 0.36
CA LEU A 56 -11.49 -0.93 -0.97
C LEU A 56 -10.20 -1.65 -1.41
N ALA A 57 -9.03 -1.06 -1.17
CA ALA A 57 -7.74 -1.71 -1.43
C ALA A 57 -7.59 -3.02 -0.66
N ALA A 58 -7.94 -3.04 0.64
CA ALA A 58 -7.91 -4.24 1.45
C ALA A 58 -8.88 -5.33 0.92
N LEU A 59 -10.11 -4.93 0.56
CA LEU A 59 -11.09 -5.86 -0.02
C LEU A 59 -10.65 -6.43 -1.37
N VAL A 60 -10.01 -5.62 -2.21
CA VAL A 60 -9.42 -6.08 -3.47
C VAL A 60 -8.34 -7.12 -3.22
N ILE A 61 -7.49 -6.93 -2.20
CA ILE A 61 -6.49 -7.93 -1.81
C ILE A 61 -7.15 -9.22 -1.31
N CYS A 62 -8.16 -9.13 -0.45
CA CYS A 62 -8.91 -10.31 0.01
C CYS A 62 -9.57 -11.06 -1.15
N MET A 63 -10.16 -10.34 -2.09
CA MET A 63 -10.77 -10.91 -3.30
C MET A 63 -9.71 -11.58 -4.18
N TRP A 64 -8.52 -10.98 -4.32
CA TRP A 64 -7.40 -11.56 -5.04
C TRP A 64 -6.93 -12.87 -4.40
N ILE A 65 -6.79 -12.91 -3.07
CA ILE A 65 -6.41 -14.13 -2.35
C ILE A 65 -7.47 -15.22 -2.56
N GLY A 66 -8.75 -14.89 -2.39
CA GLY A 66 -9.85 -15.83 -2.62
C GLY A 66 -9.87 -16.38 -4.05
N TRP A 67 -9.60 -15.53 -5.05
CA TRP A 67 -9.44 -15.94 -6.44
C TRP A 67 -8.28 -16.93 -6.60
N THR A 68 -7.11 -16.62 -6.05
CA THR A 68 -5.93 -17.52 -6.15
C THR A 68 -6.23 -18.89 -5.54
N MET A 69 -6.85 -18.98 -4.36
CA MET A 69 -7.19 -20.26 -3.72
C MET A 69 -8.19 -21.09 -4.54
N MET A 70 -9.17 -20.45 -5.18
CA MET A 70 -10.12 -21.15 -6.07
C MET A 70 -9.42 -21.72 -7.31
N THR A 71 -8.41 -21.01 -7.82
CA THR A 71 -7.69 -21.37 -9.04
C THR A 71 -6.45 -22.26 -8.80
N THR A 72 -6.02 -22.45 -7.55
CA THR A 72 -4.89 -23.33 -7.22
C THR A 72 -5.41 -24.72 -6.81
N PRO A 73 -5.17 -25.78 -7.59
CA PRO A 73 -5.38 -27.14 -7.13
C PRO A 73 -4.49 -27.40 -5.90
N PRO A 74 -4.94 -28.24 -4.95
CA PRO A 74 -4.16 -28.59 -3.77
C PRO A 74 -2.77 -29.06 -4.22
N PRO A 75 -1.67 -28.55 -3.63
CA PRO A 75 -0.34 -29.02 -3.97
C PRO A 75 -0.29 -30.54 -3.78
N GLU A 76 0.25 -31.25 -4.77
CA GLU A 76 0.44 -32.69 -4.69
C GLU A 76 1.19 -33.03 -3.38
N PRO A 77 0.74 -34.04 -2.61
CA PRO A 77 1.45 -34.46 -1.42
C PRO A 77 2.89 -34.72 -1.80
N LEU A 78 3.83 -33.98 -1.20
CA LEU A 78 5.23 -34.30 -1.28
C LEU A 78 5.36 -35.73 -0.76
N GLU A 79 5.54 -36.69 -1.66
CA GLU A 79 6.00 -38.01 -1.29
C GLU A 79 7.21 -37.79 -0.40
N THR A 80 7.14 -38.43 0.76
CA THR A 80 8.14 -38.46 1.80
C THR A 80 9.46 -38.99 1.25
N ASP A 81 10.24 -38.16 0.57
CA ASP A 81 11.69 -38.32 0.52
C ASP A 81 12.25 -37.88 1.88
N ILE A 82 11.95 -38.68 2.89
CA ILE A 82 12.82 -38.83 4.06
C ILE A 82 14.07 -39.55 3.54
N THR A 83 14.91 -38.84 2.78
CA THR A 83 16.32 -39.21 2.70
C THR A 83 16.92 -38.70 4.00
N PRO A 84 17.24 -39.56 4.99
CA PRO A 84 18.02 -39.12 6.14
C PRO A 84 19.32 -38.50 5.61
N PRO A 85 19.85 -37.44 6.25
CA PRO A 85 21.09 -36.81 5.82
C PRO A 85 22.18 -37.89 5.79
N SER A 86 22.58 -38.34 4.60
CA SER A 86 23.73 -39.20 4.44
C SER A 86 24.94 -38.40 4.90
N THR A 87 25.52 -38.88 5.99
CA THR A 87 26.82 -38.52 6.53
C THR A 87 27.89 -38.74 5.45
N GLU A 88 28.06 -37.83 4.50
CA GLU A 88 29.08 -38.00 3.45
C GLU A 88 29.87 -36.74 3.08
N ASP A 89 29.80 -35.68 3.89
CA ASP A 89 30.68 -34.51 3.78
C ASP A 89 31.58 -34.34 5.01
N SER A 90 32.29 -35.40 5.42
CA SER A 90 33.33 -35.31 6.47
C SER A 90 34.58 -36.15 6.21
N LYS A 91 34.86 -36.56 4.96
CA LYS A 91 36.12 -37.24 4.66
C LYS A 91 36.66 -37.02 3.25
N LYS A 92 36.83 -35.75 2.84
CA LYS A 92 37.73 -35.36 1.73
C LYS A 92 38.39 -34.01 1.99
N GLU A 93 38.97 -33.83 3.18
CA GLU A 93 39.92 -32.74 3.45
C GLU A 93 40.89 -33.18 4.55
N SER A 94 41.68 -34.21 4.27
CA SER A 94 42.91 -34.60 4.97
C SER A 94 43.48 -35.89 4.37
N GLU A 95 44.00 -35.81 3.15
CA GLU A 95 45.27 -36.43 2.72
C GLU A 95 45.72 -35.83 1.39
#